data_AF-A0A9D7XEV8-F1
#
_entry.id   AF-A0A9D7XEV8-F1
#
_cell.length_a   1.000
_cell.length_b   1.000
_cell.length_c   1.000
_cell.angle_alpha   90.00
_cell.angle_beta   90.00
_cell.angle_gamma   90.00
#
_symmetry.space_group_name_H-M   'P 1'
#
loop_
_entity.id
_entity.type
_entity.pdbx_description
1 polymer ?
#
loop_
_entity_poly.entity_id
_entity_poly.type
_entity_poly.pdbx_seq_one_letter_code
_entity_poly.pdbx_strand_id
1 'polypeptide(L)'
;MKKLISLLLLILSFHIGFSNQNPPKKYLVTGQLKFHYPSSHDKHFGSHEGFTLTLRGVSGYFDIDNFKDIDIKLWLIKTGIKPDDVLFTKAYGSSTNNAIEMFYSVLMENPVDNKDIYLNNGGLVGDYEKKSCIKLTNMVYIIGDDVRNHIKYLCSNYDINNYFVRSINIPECPLLVLSRGVRDGYLMDMRYIAKSYRLVDYFKELNYNVIWYNDVNGLPVGLTRPKTGWVIN
;
A
#
# COMPACT_ATOMS: atom_id res chain seq x y z
N MET A 1 -31.97 55.79 4.25
CA MET A 1 -31.98 54.38 4.73
C MET A 1 -32.29 53.32 3.67
N LYS A 2 -32.89 53.62 2.50
CA LYS A 2 -33.21 52.60 1.48
C LYS A 2 -32.05 52.13 0.58
N LYS A 3 -30.90 52.83 0.58
CA LYS A 3 -29.74 52.48 -0.27
C LYS A 3 -28.72 51.52 0.38
N LEU A 4 -28.80 51.29 1.69
CA LEU A 4 -27.85 50.41 2.39
C LEU A 4 -28.24 48.92 2.33
N ILE A 5 -29.53 48.62 2.14
CA ILE A 5 -30.06 47.25 2.11
C ILE A 5 -29.77 46.56 0.75
N SER A 6 -29.70 47.32 -0.34
CA SER A 6 -29.37 46.76 -1.67
C SER A 6 -27.92 46.29 -1.79
N LEU A 7 -26.98 46.91 -1.07
CA LEU A 7 -25.56 46.52 -1.13
C LEU A 7 -25.28 45.26 -0.30
N LEU A 8 -26.00 45.05 0.81
CA LEU A 8 -25.90 43.82 1.59
C LEU A 8 -26.46 42.60 0.85
N LEU A 9 -27.53 42.75 0.06
CA LEU A 9 -28.07 41.66 -0.75
C LEU A 9 -27.18 41.30 -1.96
N LEU A 10 -26.38 42.24 -2.46
CA LEU A 10 -25.42 41.95 -3.54
C LEU A 10 -24.19 41.19 -3.03
N ILE A 11 -23.75 41.45 -1.80
CA ILE A 11 -22.60 40.74 -1.18
C ILE A 11 -22.99 39.34 -0.70
N LEU A 12 -24.23 39.14 -0.26
CA LEU A 12 -24.76 37.80 0.07
C LEU A 12 -25.01 36.90 -1.16
N SER A 13 -25.10 37.48 -2.36
CA SER A 13 -25.27 36.71 -3.60
C SER A 13 -23.95 36.14 -4.15
N PHE A 14 -22.80 36.56 -3.61
CA PHE A 14 -21.46 36.08 -4.03
C PHE A 14 -20.91 34.92 -3.19
N HIS A 15 -21.65 34.44 -2.18
CA HIS A 15 -21.17 33.40 -1.25
C HIS A 15 -21.88 32.05 -1.35
N ILE A 16 -22.69 31.81 -2.39
CA ILE A 16 -23.31 30.50 -2.62
C ILE A 16 -23.02 30.05 -4.05
N GLY A 17 -21.73 30.01 -4.36
CA GLY A 17 -21.16 29.36 -5.54
C GLY A 17 -20.19 28.25 -5.16
N PHE A 18 -20.32 27.66 -3.96
CA PHE A 18 -19.66 26.37 -3.70
C PHE A 18 -20.39 25.33 -4.53
N SER A 19 -19.87 25.15 -5.74
CA SER A 19 -20.03 23.97 -6.56
C SER A 19 -20.26 22.74 -5.68
N ASN A 20 -21.47 22.19 -5.75
CA ASN A 20 -21.88 20.88 -5.22
C ASN A 20 -21.14 19.74 -5.94
N GLN A 21 -19.84 19.90 -6.18
CA GLN A 21 -19.00 18.83 -6.65
C GLN A 21 -18.77 17.92 -5.46
N ASN A 22 -19.29 16.70 -5.56
CA ASN A 22 -18.94 15.63 -4.66
C ASN A 22 -17.42 15.65 -4.45
N PRO A 23 -16.93 15.53 -3.21
CA PRO A 23 -15.51 15.50 -2.96
C PRO A 23 -14.86 14.44 -3.86
N PRO A 24 -13.70 14.74 -4.46
CA PRO A 24 -13.06 13.84 -5.40
C PRO A 24 -12.85 12.48 -4.74
N LYS A 25 -13.19 11.41 -5.47
CA LYS A 25 -13.07 10.03 -4.99
C LYS A 25 -11.60 9.72 -4.72
N LYS A 26 -11.30 9.34 -3.47
CA LYS A 26 -9.97 8.88 -3.07
C LYS A 26 -9.86 7.36 -3.21
N TYR A 27 -8.65 6.91 -3.50
CA TYR A 27 -8.29 5.51 -3.65
C TYR A 27 -7.23 5.11 -2.64
N LEU A 28 -7.34 3.88 -2.13
CA LEU A 28 -6.28 3.26 -1.35
C LEU A 28 -5.06 3.03 -2.23
N VAL A 29 -3.90 3.52 -1.79
CA VAL A 29 -2.60 3.21 -2.36
C VAL A 29 -1.70 2.71 -1.23
N THR A 30 -0.99 1.62 -1.47
CA THR A 30 0.07 1.18 -0.57
C THR A 30 1.41 1.27 -1.29
N GLY A 31 2.45 1.56 -0.52
CA GLY A 31 3.83 1.48 -0.98
C GLY A 31 4.62 0.61 -0.01
N GLN A 32 5.59 -0.10 -0.55
CA GLN A 32 6.61 -0.77 0.24
C GLN A 32 7.97 -0.44 -0.34
N LEU A 33 9.03 -0.60 0.44
CA LEU A 33 10.39 -0.64 -0.09
C LEU A 33 11.19 -1.57 0.79
N LYS A 34 11.95 -2.45 0.14
CA LYS A 34 12.89 -3.33 0.83
C LYS A 34 14.23 -3.22 0.12
N PHE A 35 15.23 -2.79 0.87
CA PHE A 35 16.59 -2.73 0.39
C PHE A 35 17.54 -3.30 1.41
N HIS A 36 18.15 -4.43 1.08
CA HIS A 36 19.18 -5.08 1.88
C HIS A 36 20.37 -5.23 0.94
N TYR A 37 21.52 -4.70 1.32
CA TYR A 37 22.74 -5.05 0.62
C TYR A 37 22.99 -6.57 0.81
N PRO A 38 23.21 -7.33 -0.28
CA PRO A 38 23.52 -8.74 -0.15
C PRO A 38 24.76 -8.93 0.72
N SER A 39 24.72 -9.91 1.64
CA SER A 39 25.83 -10.24 2.53
C SER A 39 27.12 -10.63 1.79
N SER A 40 27.05 -10.89 0.48
CA SER A 40 28.17 -11.22 -0.40
C SER A 40 28.90 -10.02 -1.01
N HIS A 41 28.51 -8.79 -0.71
CA HIS A 41 29.19 -7.59 -1.19
C HIS A 41 29.83 -6.84 -0.03
N ASP A 42 31.07 -6.33 -0.22
CA ASP A 42 31.78 -5.45 0.72
C ASP A 42 31.12 -4.05 0.86
N LYS A 43 29.88 -3.88 0.40
CA LYS A 43 29.14 -2.62 0.47
C LYS A 43 28.20 -2.66 1.67
N HIS A 44 28.49 -1.79 2.61
CA HIS A 44 27.65 -1.54 3.77
C HIS A 44 27.37 -0.05 3.87
N PHE A 45 26.17 0.28 4.36
CA PHE A 45 25.92 1.62 4.82
C PHE A 45 26.87 1.95 5.98
N GLY A 46 27.55 3.08 5.88
CA GLY A 46 28.25 3.70 7.00
C GLY A 46 27.27 4.13 8.09
N SER A 47 27.80 4.29 9.31
CA SER A 47 27.01 4.87 10.39
C SER A 47 26.55 6.28 10.01
N HIS A 48 25.27 6.55 10.19
CA HIS A 48 24.62 7.81 9.79
C HIS A 48 24.73 8.13 8.29
N GLU A 49 24.98 7.14 7.44
CA GLU A 49 25.02 7.35 6.00
C GLU A 49 23.66 7.84 5.49
N GLY A 50 23.71 8.87 4.64
CA GLY A 50 22.53 9.44 4.02
C GLY A 50 22.04 8.63 2.82
N PHE A 51 20.74 8.55 2.65
CA PHE A 51 20.13 8.01 1.44
C PHE A 51 18.96 8.89 0.99
N THR A 52 18.64 8.80 -0.30
CA THR A 52 17.50 9.54 -0.87
C THR A 52 16.38 8.58 -1.26
N LEU A 53 15.14 8.89 -0.86
CA LEU A 53 13.95 8.27 -1.45
C LEU A 53 13.30 9.24 -2.43
N THR A 54 12.98 8.77 -3.62
CA THR A 54 12.26 9.56 -4.62
C THR A 54 10.96 8.88 -4.99
N LEU A 55 9.87 9.65 -4.93
CA LEU A 55 8.55 9.22 -5.35
C LEU A 55 7.89 10.37 -6.12
N ARG A 56 7.38 10.06 -7.33
CA ARG A 56 6.67 11.05 -8.19
C ARG A 56 7.49 12.33 -8.40
N GLY A 57 8.81 12.19 -8.51
CA GLY A 57 9.74 13.32 -8.69
C GLY A 57 10.07 14.09 -7.42
N VAL A 58 9.44 13.80 -6.28
CA VAL A 58 9.74 14.42 -4.99
C VAL A 58 10.72 13.56 -4.22
N SER A 59 11.85 14.16 -3.86
CA SER A 59 12.93 13.48 -3.13
C SER A 59 12.96 13.89 -1.66
N GLY A 60 13.21 12.92 -0.79
CA GLY A 60 13.53 13.13 0.62
C GLY A 60 14.90 12.56 0.93
N TYR A 61 15.70 13.29 1.72
CA TYR A 61 16.99 12.83 2.22
C TYR A 61 16.83 12.38 3.67
N PHE A 62 17.39 11.22 3.99
CA PHE A 62 17.25 10.56 5.29
C PHE A 62 18.59 10.02 5.76
N ASP A 63 18.76 9.95 7.08
CA ASP A 63 19.86 9.26 7.74
C ASP A 63 19.42 7.82 8.02
N ILE A 64 20.23 6.83 7.62
CA ILE A 64 19.90 5.42 7.80
C ILE A 64 19.62 5.02 9.24
N ASP A 65 20.42 5.47 10.20
CA ASP A 65 20.28 5.04 11.60
C ASP A 65 19.18 5.80 12.34
N ASN A 66 18.64 6.84 11.72
CA ASN A 66 17.57 7.67 12.27
C ASN A 66 16.23 7.55 11.51
N PHE A 67 16.16 6.71 10.47
CA PHE A 67 14.97 6.58 9.63
C PHE A 67 13.80 5.94 10.37
N LYS A 68 12.72 6.71 10.56
CA LYS A 68 11.54 6.37 11.39
C LYS A 68 10.23 6.64 10.66
N ASP A 69 9.14 6.13 11.23
CA ASP A 69 7.78 6.24 10.69
C ASP A 69 7.38 7.69 10.36
N ILE A 70 7.76 8.64 11.23
CA ILE A 70 7.46 10.08 11.04
C ILE A 70 8.13 10.66 9.80
N ASP A 71 9.31 10.17 9.42
CA ASP A 71 10.04 10.65 8.25
C ASP A 71 9.32 10.30 6.96
N ILE A 72 8.78 9.08 6.88
CA ILE A 72 7.92 8.63 5.78
C ILE A 72 6.67 9.52 5.72
N LYS A 73 6.01 9.76 6.86
CA LYS A 73 4.80 10.58 6.90
C LYS A 73 5.06 12.00 6.39
N LEU A 74 6.13 12.65 6.86
CA LEU A 74 6.50 13.99 6.43
C LEU A 74 6.89 14.02 4.94
N TRP A 75 7.58 12.99 4.45
CA TRP A 75 7.93 12.86 3.04
C TRP A 75 6.70 12.67 2.15
N LEU A 76 5.76 11.79 2.52
CA LEU A 76 4.49 11.61 1.82
C LEU A 76 3.70 12.92 1.75
N ILE A 77 3.67 13.70 2.84
CA ILE A 77 3.03 15.01 2.85
C ILE A 77 3.71 15.98 1.86
N LYS A 78 5.04 15.98 1.79
CA LYS A 78 5.79 16.77 0.78
C LYS A 78 5.46 16.37 -0.65
N THR A 79 5.02 15.13 -0.90
CA THR A 79 4.55 14.68 -2.23
C THR A 79 3.14 15.18 -2.59
N GLY A 80 2.48 15.94 -1.71
CA GLY A 80 1.15 16.50 -1.91
C GLY A 80 0.01 15.67 -1.29
N ILE A 81 0.32 14.64 -0.51
CA ILE A 81 -0.68 13.86 0.23
C ILE A 81 -1.10 14.64 1.48
N LYS A 82 -2.41 14.76 1.73
CA LYS A 82 -2.89 15.47 2.93
C LYS A 82 -2.53 14.67 4.18
N PRO A 83 -2.22 15.32 5.32
CA PRO A 83 -1.87 14.62 6.56
C PRO A 83 -2.90 13.57 6.99
N ASP A 84 -4.19 13.87 6.87
CA ASP A 84 -5.30 12.98 7.25
C ASP A 84 -5.51 11.82 6.27
N ASP A 85 -4.91 11.91 5.09
CA ASP A 85 -4.93 10.84 4.09
C ASP A 85 -3.80 9.84 4.28
N VAL A 86 -2.84 10.10 5.17
CA VAL A 86 -1.80 9.14 5.54
C VAL A 86 -2.33 8.20 6.61
N LEU A 87 -2.75 7.00 6.20
CA LEU A 87 -3.39 6.03 7.10
C LEU A 87 -2.37 5.33 8.00
N PHE A 88 -1.19 5.00 7.45
CA PHE A 88 -0.16 4.24 8.17
C PHE A 88 1.20 4.39 7.51
N THR A 89 2.24 4.39 8.33
CA THR A 89 3.65 4.41 7.93
C THR A 89 4.45 3.56 8.90
N LYS A 90 5.33 2.73 8.37
CA LYS A 90 6.31 1.97 9.13
C LYS A 90 7.66 2.03 8.43
N ALA A 91 8.70 2.35 9.17
CA ALA A 91 10.07 2.48 8.68
C ALA A 91 11.03 1.66 9.53
N TYR A 92 12.10 1.23 8.89
CA TYR A 92 13.29 0.72 9.53
C TYR A 92 14.50 1.09 8.69
N GLY A 93 15.51 1.67 9.32
CA GLY A 93 16.84 1.86 8.74
C GLY A 93 17.89 1.48 9.78
N SER A 94 18.93 0.77 9.34
CA SER A 94 20.05 0.41 10.20
C SER A 94 21.30 0.14 9.38
N SER A 95 22.38 0.88 9.65
CA SER A 95 23.71 0.62 9.10
C SER A 95 24.25 -0.73 9.59
N THR A 96 23.99 -1.08 10.86
CA THR A 96 24.39 -2.36 11.47
C THR A 96 23.76 -3.57 10.78
N ASN A 97 22.46 -3.49 10.45
CA ASN A 97 21.76 -4.55 9.73
C ASN A 97 21.82 -4.37 8.20
N ASN A 98 22.46 -3.31 7.74
CA ASN A 98 22.65 -2.97 6.33
C ASN A 98 21.35 -2.98 5.51
N ALA A 99 20.28 -2.46 6.13
CA ALA A 99 18.92 -2.63 5.64
C ALA A 99 18.09 -1.36 5.77
N ILE A 100 17.24 -1.15 4.77
CA ILE A 100 16.15 -0.18 4.75
C ILE A 100 14.87 -0.94 4.41
N GLU A 101 13.88 -0.84 5.26
CA GLU A 101 12.53 -1.35 5.01
C GLU A 101 11.50 -0.26 5.28
N MET A 102 10.47 -0.19 4.45
CA MET A 102 9.31 0.62 4.77
C MET A 102 8.03 0.06 4.18
N PHE A 103 6.92 0.42 4.80
CA PHE A 103 5.57 0.20 4.32
C PHE A 103 4.71 1.40 4.67
N TYR A 104 3.84 1.81 3.75
CA TYR A 104 2.84 2.81 4.02
C TYR A 104 1.55 2.54 3.27
N SER A 105 0.48 3.18 3.74
CA SER A 105 -0.78 3.24 3.02
C SER A 105 -1.38 4.63 3.13
N VAL A 106 -1.92 5.12 2.02
CA VAL A 106 -2.48 6.45 1.90
C VAL A 106 -3.77 6.43 1.10
N LEU A 107 -4.59 7.46 1.28
CA LEU A 107 -5.69 7.80 0.40
C LEU A 107 -5.26 8.91 -0.55
N MET A 108 -5.61 8.81 -1.81
CA MET A 108 -5.30 9.90 -2.74
C MET A 108 -6.21 9.95 -3.96
N GLU A 109 -6.24 11.12 -4.57
CA GLU A 109 -6.99 11.36 -5.80
C GLU A 109 -6.22 10.80 -6.99
N ASN A 110 -6.93 10.02 -7.82
CA ASN A 110 -6.47 9.50 -9.11
C ASN A 110 -5.01 9.00 -9.13
N PRO A 111 -4.66 7.94 -8.38
CA PRO A 111 -3.33 7.38 -8.45
C PRO A 111 -3.05 6.87 -9.86
N VAL A 112 -1.90 7.22 -10.41
CA VAL A 112 -1.36 6.52 -11.56
C VAL A 112 -0.96 5.13 -11.07
N ASP A 113 -1.43 4.09 -11.76
CA ASP A 113 -1.12 2.72 -11.40
C ASP A 113 0.40 2.49 -11.46
N ASN A 114 0.96 1.89 -10.41
CA ASN A 114 2.36 1.50 -10.28
C ASN A 114 3.35 2.68 -10.41
N LYS A 115 3.72 3.29 -9.28
CA LYS A 115 4.77 4.32 -9.25
C LYS A 115 6.01 3.82 -8.54
N ASP A 116 7.14 3.84 -9.24
CA ASP A 116 8.41 3.43 -8.68
C ASP A 116 8.81 4.32 -7.50
N ILE A 117 9.32 3.68 -6.46
CA ILE A 117 9.99 4.31 -5.34
C ILE A 117 11.47 4.04 -5.54
N TYR A 118 12.23 5.10 -5.80
CA TYR A 118 13.67 5.00 -6.02
C TYR A 118 14.40 5.16 -4.70
N LEU A 119 15.39 4.30 -4.48
CA LEU A 119 16.40 4.48 -3.44
C LEU A 119 17.68 4.96 -4.12
N ASN A 120 17.95 6.26 -4.02
CA ASN A 120 19.18 6.80 -4.57
C ASN A 120 20.28 6.78 -3.51
N ASN A 121 20.98 5.64 -3.46
CA ASN A 121 22.33 5.48 -2.93
C ASN A 121 23.23 4.85 -4.01
N GLY A 122 23.09 5.32 -5.26
CA GLY A 122 23.69 4.71 -6.46
C GLY A 122 22.72 4.20 -7.54
N GLY A 123 21.46 4.67 -7.56
CA GLY A 123 20.52 4.47 -8.68
C GLY A 123 19.67 3.19 -8.69
N LEU A 124 19.40 2.57 -7.53
CA LEU A 124 18.61 1.33 -7.45
C LEU A 124 17.11 1.60 -7.24
N VAL A 125 16.26 0.82 -7.92
CA VAL A 125 14.80 0.83 -7.69
C VAL A 125 14.51 0.02 -6.43
N GLY A 126 13.86 0.63 -5.44
CA GLY A 126 13.60 0.00 -4.14
C GLY A 126 12.34 -0.87 -4.12
N ASP A 127 11.24 -0.40 -4.74
CA ASP A 127 10.02 -1.14 -5.11
C ASP A 127 9.06 -0.13 -5.81
N TYR A 128 7.75 -0.33 -5.74
CA TYR A 128 6.73 0.58 -6.28
C TYR A 128 5.52 0.74 -5.33
N GLU A 129 4.75 1.82 -5.55
CA GLU A 129 3.40 2.04 -5.03
C GLU A 129 2.36 1.34 -5.89
N LYS A 130 1.33 0.76 -5.28
CA LYS A 130 0.20 0.16 -6.01
C LYS A 130 -1.15 0.59 -5.44
N LYS A 131 -2.07 0.85 -6.36
CA LYS A 131 -3.49 1.09 -6.06
C LYS A 131 -4.20 -0.21 -5.66
N SER A 132 -5.03 -0.16 -4.62
CA SER A 132 -5.88 -1.28 -4.15
C SER A 132 -5.14 -2.60 -3.90
N CYS A 133 -3.84 -2.52 -3.65
CA CYS A 133 -2.95 -3.66 -3.52
C CYS A 133 -2.34 -3.64 -2.12
N ILE A 134 -2.15 -4.81 -1.52
CA ILE A 134 -1.36 -5.00 -0.31
C ILE A 134 -0.23 -5.95 -0.69
N LYS A 135 1.00 -5.44 -0.70
CA LYS A 135 2.20 -6.22 -0.98
C LYS A 135 3.17 -6.04 0.18
N LEU A 136 3.54 -7.16 0.80
CA LEU A 136 4.50 -7.23 1.90
C LEU A 136 5.35 -8.49 1.74
N THR A 137 6.43 -8.35 0.97
CA THR A 137 7.22 -9.49 0.51
C THR A 137 8.61 -9.52 1.14
N ASN A 138 8.88 -10.56 1.92
CA ASN A 138 10.18 -10.81 2.55
C ASN A 138 10.67 -9.66 3.43
N MET A 139 9.78 -8.87 4.02
CA MET A 139 10.13 -7.88 5.04
C MET A 139 10.51 -8.61 6.33
N VAL A 140 11.46 -8.08 7.08
CA VAL A 140 12.05 -8.71 8.26
C VAL A 140 11.92 -7.81 9.48
N TYR A 141 12.20 -6.52 9.33
CA TYR A 141 12.42 -5.60 10.44
C TYR A 141 11.19 -4.74 10.77
N ILE A 142 10.31 -4.51 9.81
CA ILE A 142 9.06 -3.74 10.04
C ILE A 142 7.87 -4.61 10.45
N ILE A 143 8.03 -5.93 10.51
CA ILE A 143 6.93 -6.86 10.78
C ILE A 143 6.61 -6.91 12.28
N GLY A 144 5.49 -6.32 12.66
CA GLY A 144 4.96 -6.31 14.04
C GLY A 144 3.42 -6.36 14.10
N ASP A 145 2.88 -6.31 15.31
CA ASP A 145 1.43 -6.36 15.55
C ASP A 145 0.71 -5.12 14.99
N ASP A 146 1.37 -3.97 14.95
CA ASP A 146 0.87 -2.75 14.32
C ASP A 146 0.64 -2.94 12.82
N VAL A 147 1.63 -3.48 12.09
CA VAL A 147 1.51 -3.80 10.66
C VAL A 147 0.43 -4.86 10.44
N ARG A 148 0.39 -5.91 11.26
CA ARG A 148 -0.64 -6.95 11.21
C ARG A 148 -2.05 -6.36 11.33
N ASN A 149 -2.27 -5.57 12.37
CA ASN A 149 -3.57 -4.97 12.66
C ASN A 149 -3.96 -3.97 11.57
N HIS A 150 -2.99 -3.25 11.02
CA HIS A 150 -3.23 -2.34 9.91
C HIS A 150 -3.62 -3.06 8.63
N ILE A 151 -2.98 -4.18 8.27
CA ILE A 151 -3.40 -4.99 7.11
C ILE A 151 -4.82 -5.53 7.30
N LYS A 152 -5.17 -5.99 8.51
CA LYS A 152 -6.55 -6.39 8.83
C LYS A 152 -7.52 -5.23 8.63
N TYR A 153 -7.18 -4.04 9.13
CA TYR A 153 -7.95 -2.82 8.90
C TYR A 153 -8.13 -2.53 7.40
N LEU A 154 -7.06 -2.64 6.59
CA LEU A 154 -7.15 -2.42 5.15
C LEU A 154 -8.09 -3.42 4.47
N CYS A 155 -7.96 -4.71 4.76
CA CYS A 155 -8.81 -5.76 4.21
C CYS A 155 -10.29 -5.61 4.61
N SER A 156 -10.57 -5.07 5.81
CA SER A 156 -11.95 -4.85 6.29
C SER A 156 -12.61 -3.61 5.70
N ASN A 157 -11.84 -2.61 5.29
CA ASN A 157 -12.37 -1.28 4.94
C ASN A 157 -12.26 -0.94 3.45
N TYR A 158 -11.41 -1.66 2.71
CA TYR A 158 -11.13 -1.33 1.32
C TYR A 158 -11.20 -2.55 0.41
N ASP A 159 -11.50 -2.28 -0.85
CA ASP A 159 -11.56 -3.28 -1.90
C ASP A 159 -10.13 -3.57 -2.35
N ILE A 160 -9.61 -4.72 -1.92
CA ILE A 160 -8.26 -5.19 -2.23
C ILE A 160 -8.33 -6.05 -3.49
N ASN A 161 -7.69 -5.62 -4.57
CA ASN A 161 -7.64 -6.38 -5.82
C ASN A 161 -6.36 -7.24 -5.92
N ASN A 162 -5.35 -6.95 -5.11
CA ASN A 162 -4.09 -7.68 -5.11
C ASN A 162 -3.61 -7.84 -3.67
N TYR A 163 -3.55 -9.08 -3.20
CA TYR A 163 -3.07 -9.44 -1.88
C TYR A 163 -1.87 -10.36 -2.01
N PHE A 164 -0.70 -9.89 -1.57
CA PHE A 164 0.55 -10.62 -1.61
C PHE A 164 1.37 -10.35 -0.35
N VAL A 165 1.03 -11.06 0.73
CA VAL A 165 1.67 -10.93 2.04
C VAL A 165 2.39 -12.23 2.37
N ARG A 166 3.72 -12.19 2.32
CA ARG A 166 4.61 -13.36 2.59
C ARG A 166 5.39 -13.23 3.90
N SER A 167 5.42 -12.03 4.46
CA SER A 167 6.29 -11.70 5.60
C SER A 167 5.63 -12.02 6.94
N ILE A 168 4.30 -12.22 6.95
CA ILE A 168 3.51 -12.43 8.15
C ILE A 168 2.27 -13.28 7.80
N ASN A 169 1.94 -14.25 8.65
CA ASN A 169 0.75 -15.07 8.50
C ASN A 169 -0.47 -14.35 9.08
N ILE A 170 -1.46 -13.99 8.26
CA ILE A 170 -2.71 -13.31 8.69
C ILE A 170 -3.91 -14.10 8.14
N PRO A 171 -4.32 -15.19 8.82
CA PRO A 171 -5.28 -16.15 8.27
C PRO A 171 -6.69 -15.57 8.07
N GLU A 172 -7.03 -14.48 8.75
CA GLU A 172 -8.35 -13.86 8.64
C GLU A 172 -8.47 -12.92 7.44
N CYS A 173 -7.34 -12.43 6.90
CA CYS A 173 -7.35 -11.47 5.79
C CYS A 173 -8.08 -11.95 4.54
N PRO A 174 -7.91 -13.20 4.07
CA PRO A 174 -8.68 -13.68 2.93
C PRO A 174 -10.19 -13.60 3.15
N LEU A 175 -10.69 -13.98 4.33
CA LEU A 175 -12.11 -13.89 4.64
C LEU A 175 -12.61 -12.44 4.65
N LEU A 176 -11.80 -11.52 5.17
CA LEU A 176 -12.10 -10.09 5.15
C LEU A 176 -12.17 -9.57 3.71
N VAL A 177 -11.22 -9.94 2.84
CA VAL A 177 -11.26 -9.59 1.41
C VAL A 177 -12.49 -10.17 0.71
N LEU A 178 -12.85 -11.42 1.01
CA LEU A 178 -14.07 -12.04 0.47
C LEU A 178 -15.32 -11.23 0.84
N SER A 179 -15.43 -10.78 2.11
CA SER A 179 -16.58 -10.03 2.61
C SER A 179 -16.79 -8.66 1.93
N ARG A 180 -15.76 -8.13 1.27
CA ARG A 180 -15.82 -6.85 0.53
C ARG A 180 -16.40 -6.98 -0.88
N GLY A 181 -16.49 -8.19 -1.42
CA GLY A 181 -17.20 -8.44 -2.69
C GLY A 181 -16.48 -7.94 -3.96
N VAL A 182 -15.14 -7.93 -3.96
CA VAL A 182 -14.34 -7.57 -5.16
C VAL A 182 -14.62 -8.56 -6.29
N ARG A 183 -14.98 -8.08 -7.49
CA ARG A 183 -15.30 -8.92 -8.66
C ARG A 183 -14.19 -9.04 -9.71
N ASP A 184 -13.15 -8.21 -9.64
CA ASP A 184 -12.07 -8.20 -10.64
C ASP A 184 -10.71 -8.12 -9.94
N GLY A 185 -10.45 -9.12 -9.10
CA GLY A 185 -9.15 -9.27 -8.45
C GLY A 185 -8.05 -9.63 -9.46
N TYR A 186 -6.83 -9.15 -9.22
CA TYR A 186 -5.66 -9.57 -9.98
C TYR A 186 -4.98 -10.77 -9.33
N LEU A 187 -4.57 -10.66 -8.07
CA LEU A 187 -3.77 -11.68 -7.39
C LEU A 187 -4.24 -11.88 -5.95
N MET A 188 -4.47 -13.13 -5.57
CA MET A 188 -4.70 -13.53 -4.18
C MET A 188 -3.67 -14.60 -3.81
N ASP A 189 -2.68 -14.25 -2.99
CA ASP A 189 -1.70 -15.21 -2.47
C ASP A 189 -1.97 -15.56 -1.01
N MET A 190 -2.38 -16.81 -0.81
CA MET A 190 -2.71 -17.40 0.48
C MET A 190 -1.74 -18.52 0.87
N ARG A 191 -0.57 -18.67 0.21
CA ARG A 191 0.40 -19.74 0.51
C ARG A 191 0.98 -19.68 1.93
N TYR A 192 0.82 -18.56 2.61
CA TYR A 192 1.24 -18.39 4.01
C TYR A 192 0.14 -18.74 5.02
N ILE A 193 -1.01 -19.22 4.52
CA ILE A 193 -2.21 -19.49 5.31
C ILE A 193 -2.48 -20.99 5.23
N ALA A 194 -2.54 -21.63 6.41
CA ALA A 194 -2.82 -23.06 6.48
C ALA A 194 -4.24 -23.37 5.96
N LYS A 195 -4.38 -24.49 5.23
CA LYS A 195 -5.65 -24.96 4.66
C LYS A 195 -6.35 -23.96 3.72
N SER A 196 -5.57 -23.08 3.08
CA SER A 196 -6.10 -22.07 2.14
C SER A 196 -6.85 -22.65 0.93
N TYR A 197 -6.65 -23.93 0.58
CA TYR A 197 -7.43 -24.61 -0.47
C TYR A 197 -8.94 -24.49 -0.26
N ARG A 198 -9.40 -24.39 0.99
CA ARG A 198 -10.82 -24.23 1.33
C ARG A 198 -11.44 -22.92 0.87
N LEU A 199 -10.61 -21.94 0.49
CA LEU A 199 -11.06 -20.61 0.10
C LEU A 199 -11.05 -20.40 -1.41
N VAL A 200 -10.48 -21.33 -2.17
CA VAL A 200 -10.18 -21.16 -3.59
C VAL A 200 -11.43 -20.88 -4.41
N ASP A 201 -12.51 -21.64 -4.19
CA ASP A 201 -13.71 -21.50 -5.01
C ASP A 201 -14.42 -20.16 -4.77
N TYR A 202 -14.41 -19.64 -3.53
CA TYR A 202 -14.91 -18.29 -3.25
C TYR A 202 -14.12 -17.20 -4.00
N PHE A 203 -12.80 -17.34 -4.11
CA PHE A 203 -12.00 -16.38 -4.89
C PHE A 203 -12.16 -16.53 -6.41
N LYS A 204 -12.51 -17.73 -6.89
CA LYS A 204 -12.93 -17.92 -8.29
C LYS A 204 -14.26 -17.23 -8.56
N GLU A 205 -15.23 -17.32 -7.64
CA GLU A 205 -16.52 -16.62 -7.74
C GLU A 205 -16.33 -15.09 -7.75
N LEU A 206 -15.38 -14.59 -6.96
CA LEU A 206 -14.92 -13.20 -6.98
C LEU A 206 -14.01 -12.84 -8.18
N ASN A 207 -13.82 -13.79 -9.10
CA ASN A 207 -13.22 -13.58 -10.40
C ASN A 207 -11.81 -12.98 -10.37
N TYR A 208 -10.98 -13.49 -9.44
CA TYR A 208 -9.55 -13.19 -9.37
C TYR A 208 -8.78 -13.79 -10.55
N ASN A 209 -7.79 -13.09 -11.10
CA ASN A 209 -7.00 -13.60 -12.23
C ASN A 209 -5.98 -14.67 -11.82
N VAL A 210 -5.35 -14.54 -10.65
CA VAL A 210 -4.33 -15.46 -10.15
C VAL A 210 -4.62 -15.77 -8.68
N ILE A 211 -4.61 -17.05 -8.34
CA ILE A 211 -4.82 -17.52 -6.97
C ILE A 211 -3.67 -18.46 -6.62
N TRP A 212 -2.88 -18.09 -5.61
CA TRP A 212 -1.86 -18.95 -5.01
C TRP A 212 -2.34 -19.43 -3.64
N TYR A 213 -2.21 -20.72 -3.37
CA TYR A 213 -2.69 -21.33 -2.12
C TYR A 213 -1.89 -22.60 -1.81
N ASN A 214 -2.03 -23.13 -0.59
CA ASN A 214 -1.58 -24.47 -0.23
C ASN A 214 -2.72 -25.48 -0.34
N ASP A 215 -2.45 -26.61 -1.00
CA ASP A 215 -3.38 -27.73 -1.16
C ASP A 215 -3.66 -28.49 0.15
N VAL A 216 -4.39 -29.61 0.06
CA VAL A 216 -4.75 -30.45 1.21
C VAL A 216 -3.53 -31.03 1.94
N ASN A 217 -2.40 -31.16 1.25
CA ASN A 217 -1.13 -31.67 1.78
C ASN A 217 -0.18 -30.55 2.23
N GLY A 218 -0.59 -29.28 2.08
CA GLY A 218 0.24 -28.13 2.39
C GLY A 218 1.22 -27.73 1.27
N LEU A 219 1.09 -28.30 0.07
CA LEU A 219 1.95 -27.97 -1.06
C LEU A 219 1.47 -26.71 -1.78
N PRO A 220 2.37 -25.80 -2.19
CA PRO A 220 1.99 -24.57 -2.86
C PRO A 220 1.50 -24.85 -4.29
N VAL A 221 0.32 -24.33 -4.62
CA VAL A 221 -0.34 -24.44 -5.92
C VAL A 221 -0.70 -23.03 -6.42
N GLY A 222 -0.55 -22.82 -7.73
CA GLY A 222 -0.95 -21.60 -8.41
C GLY A 222 -1.98 -21.89 -9.49
N LEU A 223 -3.07 -21.13 -9.51
CA LEU A 223 -4.11 -21.16 -10.54
C LEU A 223 -4.12 -19.83 -11.28
N THR A 224 -4.24 -19.91 -12.60
CA THR A 224 -4.45 -18.75 -13.47
C THR A 224 -5.81 -18.87 -14.13
N ARG A 225 -6.58 -17.78 -14.14
CA ARG A 225 -7.93 -17.73 -14.71
C ARG A 225 -7.87 -18.09 -16.20
N PRO A 226 -8.64 -19.10 -16.64
CA PRO A 226 -8.77 -19.39 -18.07
C PRO A 226 -9.34 -18.18 -18.83
N LYS A 227 -9.07 -18.09 -20.14
CA LYS A 227 -9.65 -17.04 -20.99
C LYS A 227 -11.19 -17.07 -21.02
N THR A 228 -11.77 -18.25 -20.77
CA THR A 228 -13.22 -18.48 -20.69
C THR A 228 -13.82 -18.10 -19.33
N GLY A 229 -13.02 -17.62 -18.38
CA GLY A 229 -13.42 -17.43 -16.99
C GLY A 229 -13.23 -18.68 -16.14
N TRP A 230 -13.56 -18.58 -14.86
CA TRP A 230 -13.55 -19.72 -13.95
C TRP A 230 -14.76 -20.62 -14.21
N VAL A 231 -14.54 -21.93 -14.24
CA VAL A 231 -15.62 -22.91 -14.16
C VAL A 231 -15.89 -23.12 -12.67
N ILE A 232 -17.06 -22.71 -12.21
CA ILE A 232 -17.52 -22.94 -10.83
C ILE A 232 -18.25 -24.29 -10.84
N ASN A 233 -17.70 -25.25 -10.10
CA ASN A 233 -18.29 -26.59 -9.95
C ASN A 233 -19.16 -26.65 -8.68
#